data_AF-A0AAJ1MJ07-F1
#
_entry.id   AF-A0AAJ1MJ07-F1
#
_cell.length_a   1.000
_cell.length_b   1.000
_cell.length_c   1.000
_cell.angle_alpha   90.00
_cell.angle_beta   90.00
_cell.angle_gamma   90.00
#
_symmetry.space_group_name_H-M   'P 1'
#
loop_
_entity.id
_entity.type
_entity.pdbx_description
1 polymer ?
#
loop_
_entity_poly.entity_id
_entity_poly.type
_entity_poly.pdbx_seq_one_letter_code
_entity_poly.pdbx_strand_id
1 'polypeptide(L)'
;MVKQNKTKTFTTEAWYKITDTIANAFHLEAMELARYRENKTAKLIAAIPFIAGCRQPLRTAVAHVAVYQLARREAKDIFLHDIDDDASIMDRLFEGSSFNGGDERIIKHGMNLLALQMIRGYAKDWSDDIMHMKYNPLVHRSWNFEAEEESLIKEIRAIDCPEMDAVMSLNDVDGYWDAG
;
A
#
# COMPACT_ATOMS: atom_id res chain seq x y z
N MET A 1 -16.69 30.95 1.78
CA MET A 1 -15.61 30.25 1.05
C MET A 1 -14.39 30.18 1.95
N VAL A 2 -14.17 29.06 2.63
CA VAL A 2 -12.93 28.83 3.38
C VAL A 2 -11.85 28.50 2.35
N LYS A 3 -10.82 29.35 2.25
CA LYS A 3 -9.63 29.05 1.47
C LYS A 3 -9.04 27.75 2.05
N GLN A 4 -9.12 26.65 1.31
CA GLN A 4 -8.38 25.45 1.67
C GLN A 4 -6.90 25.79 1.60
N ASN A 5 -6.24 25.79 2.75
CA ASN A 5 -4.80 25.95 2.85
C ASN A 5 -4.13 24.88 1.99
N LYS A 6 -3.27 25.32 1.07
CA LYS A 6 -2.34 24.47 0.35
C LYS A 6 -1.62 23.53 1.33
N THR A 7 -1.82 22.24 1.09
CA THR A 7 -0.93 21.10 1.36
C THR A 7 -0.41 20.95 2.80
N LYS A 8 -1.11 20.15 3.60
CA LYS A 8 -0.42 19.33 4.62
C LYS A 8 0.38 18.27 3.85
N THR A 9 1.62 18.59 3.51
CA THR A 9 2.56 17.63 2.91
C THR A 9 2.80 16.47 3.87
N PHE A 10 3.14 15.30 3.33
CA PHE A 10 3.59 14.18 4.16
C PHE A 10 4.98 14.51 4.71
N THR A 11 5.11 14.61 6.03
CA THR A 11 6.37 14.98 6.70
C THR A 11 6.89 13.85 7.57
N THR A 12 8.17 13.91 7.94
CA THR A 12 8.75 13.01 8.94
C THR A 12 7.99 13.05 10.26
N GLU A 13 7.57 14.23 10.73
CA GLU A 13 6.78 14.36 11.95
C GLU A 13 5.42 13.64 11.83
N ALA A 14 4.74 13.79 10.68
CA ALA A 14 3.49 13.08 10.42
C ALA A 14 3.70 11.57 10.38
N TRP A 15 4.76 11.10 9.72
CA TRP A 15 5.12 9.68 9.66
C TRP A 15 5.36 9.11 11.06
N TYR A 16 6.18 9.77 11.87
CA TYR A 16 6.49 9.31 13.22
C TYR A 16 5.24 9.27 14.08
N LYS A 17 4.40 10.31 14.03
CA LYS A 17 3.11 10.33 14.74
C LYS A 17 2.21 9.16 14.34
N ILE A 18 2.15 8.80 13.06
CA ILE A 18 1.39 7.63 12.59
C ILE A 18 2.00 6.35 13.16
N THR A 19 3.31 6.13 12.98
CA THR A 19 3.97 4.91 13.46
C THR A 19 3.91 4.76 14.98
N ASP A 20 3.98 5.84 15.75
CA ASP A 20 3.82 5.80 17.21
C ASP A 20 2.39 5.43 17.61
N THR A 21 1.40 5.93 16.87
CA THR A 21 -0.01 5.57 17.07
C THR A 21 -0.22 4.07 16.82
N ILE A 22 0.34 3.54 15.72
CA ILE A 22 0.28 2.12 15.38
C ILE A 22 1.06 1.28 16.41
N ALA A 23 2.26 1.70 16.79
CA ALA A 23 3.08 1.01 17.78
C ALA A 23 2.36 0.86 19.12
N ASN A 24 1.71 1.93 19.58
CA ASN A 24 0.95 1.91 20.82
C ASN A 24 -0.30 1.01 20.71
N ALA A 25 -1.02 1.05 19.59
CA ALA A 25 -2.23 0.26 19.38
C ALA A 25 -1.95 -1.25 19.23
N PHE A 26 -0.83 -1.61 18.59
CA PHE A 26 -0.46 -3.00 18.31
C PHE A 26 0.67 -3.53 19.22
N HIS A 27 1.03 -2.76 20.24
CA HIS A 27 2.11 -3.07 21.19
C HIS A 27 3.42 -3.47 20.50
N LEU A 28 3.84 -2.71 19.48
CA LEU A 28 5.11 -2.97 18.79
C LEU A 28 6.29 -2.66 19.71
N GLU A 29 7.24 -3.59 19.79
CA GLU A 29 8.49 -3.36 20.50
C GLU A 29 9.39 -2.37 19.76
N ALA A 30 10.40 -1.82 20.45
CA ALA A 30 11.29 -0.80 19.88
C ALA A 30 11.97 -1.23 18.57
N MET A 31 12.40 -2.50 18.49
CA MET A 31 13.01 -3.06 17.28
C MET A 31 12.00 -3.30 16.16
N GLU A 32 10.76 -3.69 16.50
CA GLU A 32 9.68 -3.81 15.51
C GLU A 32 9.30 -2.43 14.95
N LEU A 33 9.16 -1.42 15.81
CA LEU A 33 8.86 -0.05 15.40
C LEU A 33 9.97 0.55 14.53
N ALA A 34 11.24 0.27 14.83
CA ALA A 34 12.36 0.73 14.00
C ALA A 34 12.25 0.20 12.57
N ARG A 35 12.09 -1.12 12.42
CA ARG A 35 11.85 -1.79 11.12
C ARG A 35 10.60 -1.27 10.42
N TYR A 36 9.52 -1.09 11.18
CA TYR A 36 8.26 -0.58 10.65
C TYR A 36 8.39 0.83 10.05
N ARG A 37 9.23 1.69 10.65
CA ARG A 37 9.50 3.04 10.14
C ARG A 37 10.31 3.06 8.85
N GLU A 38 11.03 1.98 8.56
CA GLU A 38 11.80 1.77 7.32
C GLU A 38 10.98 1.11 6.22
N ASN A 39 9.84 0.50 6.56
CA ASN A 39 8.97 -0.18 5.61
C ASN A 39 8.33 0.81 4.63
N LYS A 40 8.78 0.75 3.37
CA LYS A 40 8.33 1.67 2.31
C LYS A 40 6.85 1.48 1.97
N THR A 41 6.32 0.25 2.02
CA THR A 41 4.90 -0.03 1.74
C THR A 41 3.99 0.64 2.77
N ALA A 42 4.28 0.44 4.06
CA ALA A 42 3.57 1.12 5.16
C ALA A 42 3.63 2.64 5.02
N LYS A 43 4.82 3.16 4.67
CA LYS A 43 5.05 4.59 4.49
C LYS A 43 4.30 5.15 3.26
N LEU A 44 4.23 4.40 2.17
CA LEU A 44 3.45 4.76 0.98
C LEU A 44 1.96 4.84 1.31
N ILE A 45 1.40 3.81 1.96
CA ILE A 45 0.00 3.79 2.42
C ILE A 45 -0.31 5.03 3.28
N ALA A 46 0.61 5.39 4.18
CA ALA A 46 0.48 6.57 5.02
C ALA A 46 0.56 7.89 4.24
N ALA A 47 1.36 7.94 3.17
CA ALA A 47 1.64 9.15 2.41
C ALA A 47 0.51 9.53 1.45
N ILE A 48 -0.17 8.55 0.84
CA ILE A 48 -1.18 8.79 -0.21
C ILE A 48 -2.21 9.84 0.20
N PRO A 49 -2.86 9.76 1.39
CA PRO A 49 -3.88 10.74 1.76
C PRO A 49 -3.35 12.17 1.88
N PHE A 50 -2.09 12.35 2.30
CA PHE A 50 -1.46 13.67 2.44
C PHE A 50 -1.12 14.26 1.08
N ILE A 51 -0.44 13.48 0.24
CA ILE A 51 0.03 13.92 -1.07
C ILE A 51 -1.16 14.22 -1.99
N ALA A 52 -2.21 13.38 -1.94
CA ALA A 52 -3.45 13.61 -2.66
C ALA A 52 -4.27 14.80 -2.13
N GLY A 53 -3.95 15.36 -0.95
CA GLY A 53 -4.71 16.47 -0.37
C GLY A 53 -6.10 16.07 0.12
N CYS A 54 -6.25 14.86 0.68
CA CYS A 54 -7.50 14.40 1.30
C CYS A 54 -7.93 15.35 2.43
N ARG A 55 -9.23 15.40 2.74
CA ARG A 55 -9.79 16.31 3.76
C ARG A 55 -9.23 16.08 5.18
N GLN A 56 -8.97 14.83 5.53
CA GLN A 56 -8.45 14.41 6.84
C GLN A 56 -7.31 13.39 6.64
N PRO A 57 -6.14 13.83 6.14
CA PRO A 57 -5.14 12.92 5.62
C PRO A 57 -4.54 12.06 6.74
N LEU A 58 -4.26 12.64 7.91
CA LEU A 58 -3.74 11.90 9.06
C LEU A 58 -4.69 10.80 9.55
N ARG A 59 -6.00 11.08 9.63
CA ARG A 59 -7.00 10.10 10.07
C ARG A 59 -7.07 8.93 9.07
N THR A 60 -7.12 9.26 7.78
CA THR A 60 -7.16 8.28 6.69
C THR A 60 -5.90 7.41 6.71
N ALA A 61 -4.73 8.03 6.83
CA ALA A 61 -3.44 7.35 6.89
C ALA A 61 -3.35 6.37 8.07
N VAL A 62 -3.73 6.79 9.29
CA VAL A 62 -3.74 5.89 10.45
C VAL A 62 -4.68 4.71 10.23
N ALA A 63 -5.88 4.94 9.69
CA ALA A 63 -6.84 3.87 9.41
C ALA A 63 -6.26 2.86 8.40
N HIS A 64 -5.73 3.33 7.27
CA HIS A 64 -5.19 2.46 6.22
C HIS A 64 -3.95 1.69 6.69
N VAL A 65 -3.04 2.34 7.42
CA VAL A 65 -1.85 1.69 7.99
C VAL A 65 -2.24 0.66 9.06
N ALA A 66 -3.28 0.91 9.84
CA ALA A 66 -3.79 -0.07 10.81
C ALA A 66 -4.38 -1.31 10.13
N VAL A 67 -5.14 -1.14 9.03
CA VAL A 67 -5.62 -2.26 8.21
C VAL A 67 -4.45 -3.07 7.64
N TYR A 68 -3.45 -2.38 7.09
CA TYR A 68 -2.22 -3.03 6.61
C TYR A 68 -1.48 -3.78 7.72
N GLN A 69 -1.43 -3.23 8.95
CA GLN A 69 -0.81 -3.91 10.09
C GLN A 69 -1.56 -5.17 10.50
N LEU A 70 -2.90 -5.12 10.53
CA LEU A 70 -3.75 -6.29 10.78
C LEU A 70 -3.50 -7.39 9.75
N ALA A 71 -3.48 -7.02 8.46
CA ALA A 71 -3.26 -7.94 7.34
C ALA A 71 -1.89 -8.64 7.37
N ARG A 72 -0.93 -8.11 8.14
CA ARG A 72 0.42 -8.69 8.27
C ARG A 72 0.62 -9.55 9.51
N ARG A 73 -0.22 -9.41 10.52
CA ARG A 73 -0.05 -10.08 11.81
C ARG A 73 -1.18 -11.07 12.09
N GLU A 74 -1.90 -10.88 13.20
CA GLU A 74 -2.80 -11.87 13.78
C GLU A 74 -4.03 -12.13 12.92
N ALA A 75 -4.36 -11.22 11.99
CA ALA A 75 -5.46 -11.36 11.04
C ALA A 75 -4.99 -11.75 9.63
N LYS A 76 -3.72 -12.14 9.46
CA LYS A 76 -3.15 -12.41 8.13
C LYS A 76 -3.99 -13.38 7.30
N ASP A 77 -4.50 -14.44 7.94
CA ASP A 77 -5.36 -15.46 7.32
C ASP A 77 -6.70 -14.91 6.83
N ILE A 78 -7.29 -13.95 7.53
CA ILE A 78 -8.52 -13.25 7.14
C ILE A 78 -8.27 -12.35 5.93
N PHE A 79 -7.09 -11.75 5.84
CA PHE A 79 -6.69 -10.89 4.74
C PHE A 79 -5.94 -11.66 3.64
N LEU A 80 -5.90 -12.99 3.64
CA LEU A 80 -5.33 -13.69 2.49
C LEU A 80 -6.20 -13.46 1.26
N HIS A 81 -5.54 -13.41 0.10
CA HIS A 81 -6.26 -13.30 -1.16
C HIS A 81 -7.12 -14.55 -1.36
N ASP A 82 -8.38 -14.35 -1.73
CA ASP A 82 -9.26 -15.41 -2.18
C ASP A 82 -9.91 -15.12 -3.55
N ILE A 83 -10.72 -16.07 -4.04
CA ILE A 83 -11.33 -15.98 -5.37
C ILE A 83 -12.26 -14.76 -5.54
N ASP A 84 -12.80 -14.19 -4.46
CA ASP A 84 -13.66 -13.01 -4.54
C ASP A 84 -12.86 -11.74 -4.87
N ASP A 85 -11.53 -11.76 -4.66
CA ASP A 85 -10.60 -10.68 -5.05
C ASP A 85 -10.19 -10.73 -6.54
N ASP A 86 -10.48 -11.81 -7.27
CA ASP A 86 -9.94 -12.03 -8.62
C ASP A 86 -10.48 -11.02 -9.66
N ALA A 87 -11.62 -10.40 -9.41
CA ALA A 87 -12.30 -9.52 -10.37
C ALA A 87 -11.46 -8.28 -10.72
N SER A 88 -10.64 -7.78 -9.77
CA SER A 88 -9.68 -6.72 -10.00
C SER A 88 -8.52 -6.78 -9.00
N ILE A 89 -7.31 -6.47 -9.45
CA ILE A 89 -6.14 -6.28 -8.56
C ILE A 89 -6.44 -5.28 -7.43
N MET A 90 -7.31 -4.30 -7.68
CA MET A 90 -7.67 -3.31 -6.69
C MET A 90 -8.62 -3.84 -5.61
N ASP A 91 -9.38 -4.88 -5.88
CA ASP A 91 -10.33 -5.45 -4.91
C ASP A 91 -9.59 -6.00 -3.69
N ARG A 92 -8.44 -6.64 -3.93
CA ARG A 92 -7.54 -7.08 -2.86
C ARG A 92 -7.03 -5.94 -1.97
N LEU A 93 -6.98 -4.71 -2.47
CA LEU A 93 -6.54 -3.52 -1.72
C LEU A 93 -7.72 -2.71 -1.13
N PHE A 94 -8.95 -3.16 -1.34
CA PHE A 94 -10.16 -2.39 -1.08
C PHE A 94 -10.27 -1.89 0.37
N GLU A 95 -10.11 -2.79 1.34
CA GLU A 95 -10.29 -2.49 2.78
C GLU A 95 -9.36 -1.39 3.32
N GLY A 96 -8.24 -1.12 2.63
CA GLY A 96 -7.26 -0.09 2.97
C GLY A 96 -7.25 1.11 2.02
N SER A 97 -8.28 1.30 1.18
CA SER A 97 -8.25 2.25 0.06
C SER A 97 -9.41 3.26 0.03
N SER A 98 -10.04 3.52 1.19
CA SER A 98 -11.12 4.50 1.29
C SER A 98 -10.62 5.93 1.51
N PHE A 99 -10.72 6.79 0.49
CA PHE A 99 -10.24 8.18 0.56
C PHE A 99 -11.39 9.20 0.65
N ASN A 100 -11.24 10.22 1.49
CA ASN A 100 -12.22 11.31 1.64
C ASN A 100 -11.73 12.58 0.95
N GLY A 101 -12.09 12.73 -0.32
CA GLY A 101 -11.60 13.79 -1.22
C GLY A 101 -10.16 13.55 -1.67
N GLY A 102 -9.52 14.60 -2.19
CA GLY A 102 -8.17 14.55 -2.76
C GLY A 102 -8.17 14.48 -4.29
N ASP A 103 -6.98 14.58 -4.90
CA ASP A 103 -6.80 14.37 -6.34
C ASP A 103 -6.79 12.86 -6.64
N GLU A 104 -7.85 12.40 -7.32
CA GLU A 104 -8.04 11.00 -7.68
C GLU A 104 -6.89 10.43 -8.52
N ARG A 105 -6.21 11.25 -9.32
CA ARG A 105 -5.06 10.79 -10.12
C ARG A 105 -3.88 10.46 -9.23
N ILE A 106 -3.64 11.29 -8.21
CA ILE A 106 -2.56 11.07 -7.25
C ILE A 106 -2.85 9.86 -6.34
N ILE A 107 -4.12 9.69 -5.95
CA ILE A 107 -4.56 8.47 -5.25
C ILE A 107 -4.30 7.25 -6.13
N LYS A 108 -4.74 7.28 -7.39
CA LYS A 108 -4.53 6.18 -8.34
C LYS A 108 -3.05 5.86 -8.52
N HIS A 109 -2.17 6.86 -8.64
CA HIS A 109 -0.71 6.66 -8.72
C HIS A 109 -0.18 5.84 -7.53
N GLY A 110 -0.55 6.25 -6.30
CA GLY A 110 -0.13 5.55 -5.09
C GLY A 110 -0.72 4.14 -4.97
N MET A 111 -1.99 3.96 -5.30
CA MET A 111 -2.64 2.65 -5.31
C MET A 111 -2.02 1.72 -6.35
N ASN A 112 -1.63 2.23 -7.52
CA ASN A 112 -0.97 1.44 -8.55
C ASN A 112 0.43 0.98 -8.12
N LEU A 113 1.19 1.82 -7.38
CA LEU A 113 2.46 1.39 -6.77
C LEU A 113 2.25 0.24 -5.76
N LEU A 114 1.19 0.30 -4.94
CA LEU A 114 0.84 -0.78 -4.03
C LEU A 114 0.41 -2.05 -4.76
N ALA A 115 -0.42 -1.92 -5.80
CA ALA A 115 -0.82 -3.02 -6.66
C ALA A 115 0.39 -3.68 -7.33
N LEU A 116 1.34 -2.88 -7.83
CA LEU A 116 2.57 -3.37 -8.43
C LEU A 116 3.44 -4.14 -7.42
N GLN A 117 3.56 -3.62 -6.18
CA GLN A 117 4.24 -4.32 -5.09
C GLN A 117 3.58 -5.67 -4.80
N MET A 118 2.25 -5.70 -4.79
CA MET A 118 1.49 -6.92 -4.52
C MET A 118 1.69 -7.98 -5.61
N ILE A 119 1.52 -7.63 -6.89
CA ILE A 119 1.65 -8.62 -7.97
C ILE A 119 3.08 -9.14 -8.13
N ARG A 120 4.09 -8.30 -7.88
CA ARG A 120 5.50 -8.74 -7.85
C ARG A 120 5.75 -9.69 -6.68
N GLY A 121 5.05 -9.52 -5.55
CA GLY A 121 5.05 -10.46 -4.44
C GLY A 121 4.50 -11.82 -4.85
N TYR A 122 3.32 -11.87 -5.46
CA TYR A 122 2.75 -13.13 -5.96
C TYR A 122 3.66 -13.83 -6.97
N ALA A 123 4.32 -13.07 -7.85
CA ALA A 123 5.24 -13.64 -8.84
C ALA A 123 6.48 -14.26 -8.18
N LYS A 124 6.99 -13.64 -7.11
CA LYS A 124 8.10 -14.18 -6.30
C LYS A 124 7.70 -15.45 -5.56
N ASP A 125 6.53 -15.45 -4.94
CA ASP A 125 6.04 -16.54 -4.10
C ASP A 125 5.47 -17.72 -4.92
N TRP A 126 5.38 -17.59 -6.25
CA TRP A 126 4.77 -18.56 -7.17
C TRP A 126 5.18 -20.01 -6.90
N SER A 127 6.48 -20.30 -6.82
CA SER A 127 6.97 -21.68 -6.67
C SER A 127 6.63 -22.25 -5.28
N ASP A 128 6.78 -21.43 -4.25
CA ASP A 128 6.55 -21.83 -2.87
C ASP A 128 5.04 -22.03 -2.60
N ASP A 129 4.19 -21.19 -3.18
CA ASP A 129 2.73 -21.30 -3.06
C ASP A 129 2.20 -22.58 -3.72
N ILE A 130 2.73 -22.97 -4.88
CA ILE A 130 2.45 -24.27 -5.50
C ILE A 130 2.85 -25.41 -4.56
N MET A 131 4.05 -25.35 -4.00
CA MET A 131 4.57 -26.41 -3.13
C MET A 131 3.72 -26.60 -1.87
N HIS A 132 3.16 -25.51 -1.34
CA HIS A 132 2.38 -25.50 -0.10
C HIS A 132 0.86 -25.47 -0.31
N MET A 133 0.38 -25.61 -1.56
CA MET A 133 -1.04 -25.54 -1.92
C MET A 133 -1.74 -24.26 -1.41
N LYS A 134 -1.03 -23.14 -1.44
CA LYS A 134 -1.61 -21.83 -1.11
C LYS A 134 -2.24 -21.21 -2.34
N TYR A 135 -3.33 -20.49 -2.15
CA TYR A 135 -3.96 -19.75 -3.23
C TYR A 135 -3.03 -18.61 -3.70
N ASN A 136 -2.83 -18.54 -5.01
CA ASN A 136 -2.09 -17.46 -5.67
C ASN A 136 -2.77 -17.16 -7.02
N PRO A 137 -3.25 -15.93 -7.26
CA PRO A 137 -4.05 -15.58 -8.44
C PRO A 137 -3.29 -15.77 -9.76
N LEU A 138 -1.95 -15.71 -9.73
CA LEU A 138 -1.13 -15.91 -10.91
C LEU A 138 -1.01 -17.40 -11.27
N VAL A 139 -0.84 -18.26 -10.27
CA VAL A 139 -0.83 -19.73 -10.45
C VAL A 139 -2.17 -20.21 -11.01
N HIS A 140 -3.27 -19.66 -10.48
CA HIS A 140 -4.64 -19.97 -10.91
C HIS A 140 -5.02 -19.29 -12.23
N ARG A 141 -4.17 -18.42 -12.78
CA ARG A 141 -4.39 -17.66 -14.03
C ARG A 141 -5.59 -16.73 -13.98
N SER A 142 -6.04 -16.36 -12.79
CA SER A 142 -7.04 -15.31 -12.58
C SER A 142 -6.48 -13.97 -13.04
N TRP A 143 -5.18 -13.74 -12.82
CA TRP A 143 -4.45 -12.58 -13.34
C TRP A 143 -3.31 -13.00 -14.25
N ASN A 144 -2.98 -12.14 -15.23
CA ASN A 144 -1.82 -12.31 -16.10
C ASN A 144 -0.70 -11.36 -15.64
N PHE A 145 0.36 -11.90 -15.02
CA PHE A 145 1.43 -11.08 -14.46
C PHE A 145 2.01 -10.05 -15.43
N GLU A 146 2.38 -10.47 -16.64
CA GLU A 146 3.04 -9.59 -17.62
C GLU A 146 2.11 -8.45 -18.07
N ALA A 147 0.85 -8.77 -18.39
CA ALA A 147 -0.13 -7.79 -18.83
C ALA A 147 -0.48 -6.79 -17.73
N GLU A 148 -0.64 -7.27 -16.50
CA GLU A 148 -0.99 -6.45 -15.34
C GLU A 148 0.18 -5.56 -14.91
N GLU A 149 1.41 -6.10 -14.88
CA GLU A 149 2.61 -5.32 -14.60
C GLU A 149 2.82 -4.21 -15.64
N GLU A 150 2.70 -4.53 -16.93
CA GLU A 150 2.84 -3.54 -18.00
C GLU A 150 1.79 -2.42 -17.86
N SER A 151 0.54 -2.80 -17.61
CA SER A 151 -0.57 -1.87 -17.41
C SER A 151 -0.30 -0.92 -16.23
N LEU A 152 0.05 -1.47 -15.06
CA LEU A 152 0.34 -0.68 -13.87
C LEU A 152 1.53 0.26 -14.08
N ILE A 153 2.63 -0.21 -14.66
CA ILE A 153 3.81 0.63 -14.94
C ILE A 153 3.45 1.78 -15.88
N LYS A 154 2.64 1.51 -16.92
CA LYS A 154 2.18 2.53 -17.86
C LYS A 154 1.34 3.60 -17.16
N GLU A 155 0.42 3.18 -16.30
CA GLU A 155 -0.44 4.11 -15.56
C GLU A 155 0.34 4.95 -14.54
N ILE A 156 1.29 4.35 -13.82
CA ILE A 156 2.18 5.06 -12.88
C ILE A 156 3.00 6.12 -13.64
N ARG A 157 3.58 5.76 -14.79
CA ARG A 157 4.37 6.71 -15.61
C ARG A 157 3.55 7.83 -16.23
N ALA A 158 2.23 7.67 -16.34
CA ALA A 158 1.36 8.68 -16.92
C ALA A 158 1.12 9.88 -15.99
N ILE A 159 1.51 9.78 -14.72
CA ILE A 159 1.26 10.79 -13.69
C ILE A 159 2.60 11.20 -13.09
N ASP A 160 2.99 12.47 -13.28
CA ASP A 160 4.17 13.03 -12.64
C ASP A 160 3.85 13.37 -11.18
N CYS A 161 4.39 12.60 -10.24
CA CYS A 161 4.18 12.79 -8.80
C CYS A 161 5.49 12.57 -8.01
N PRO A 162 6.44 13.53 -8.08
CA PRO A 162 7.75 13.39 -7.45
C PRO A 162 7.67 13.23 -5.93
N GLU A 163 6.66 13.80 -5.27
CA GLU A 163 6.48 13.59 -3.82
C GLU A 163 6.13 12.14 -3.47
N MET A 164 5.37 11.44 -4.32
CA MET A 164 5.07 10.02 -4.10
C MET A 164 6.27 9.15 -4.42
N ASP A 165 6.96 9.43 -5.52
CA ASP A 165 8.13 8.68 -5.96
C ASP A 165 9.31 8.80 -4.98
N ALA A 166 9.39 9.92 -4.23
CA ALA A 166 10.33 10.08 -3.12
C ALA A 166 10.03 9.16 -1.93
N VAL A 167 8.79 8.68 -1.78
CA VAL A 167 8.41 7.69 -0.76
C VAL A 167 8.68 6.27 -1.28
N MET A 168 8.21 5.97 -2.48
CA MET A 168 8.43 4.70 -3.17
C MET A 168 8.40 4.93 -4.67
N SER A 169 9.56 4.77 -5.32
CA SER A 169 9.69 4.85 -6.77
C SER A 169 9.42 3.49 -7.42
N LEU A 170 9.18 3.46 -8.73
CA LEU A 170 9.04 2.21 -9.51
C LEU A 170 10.21 1.22 -9.33
N ASN A 171 11.42 1.73 -9.06
CA ASN A 171 12.61 0.91 -8.84
C ASN A 171 12.66 0.30 -7.43
N ASP A 172 11.92 0.86 -6.49
CA ASP A 172 11.81 0.35 -5.12
C ASP A 172 10.79 -0.78 -4.98
N VAL A 173 9.89 -0.91 -5.95
CA VAL A 173 8.80 -1.88 -5.92
C VAL A 173 9.34 -3.28 -6.25
N ASP A 174 9.84 -4.00 -5.26
CA ASP A 174 10.47 -5.29 -5.49
C ASP A 174 9.54 -6.48 -5.24
N GLY A 175 8.36 -6.30 -4.64
CA GLY A 175 7.47 -7.40 -4.30
C GLY A 175 7.51 -7.88 -2.84
N TYR A 176 8.36 -7.33 -1.99
CA TYR A 176 8.31 -7.64 -0.55
C TYR A 176 7.27 -6.78 0.18
N TRP A 177 6.10 -7.37 0.46
CA TRP A 177 5.05 -6.71 1.22
C TRP A 177 5.51 -6.32 2.65
N ASP A 178 6.41 -7.11 3.21
CA ASP A 178 6.90 -6.99 4.59
C ASP A 178 8.25 -6.27 4.74
N ALA A 179 8.97 -5.96 3.66
CA ALA A 179 10.35 -5.47 3.74
C ALA A 179 10.48 -4.20 4.59
N GLY A 180 11.19 -4.35 5.71
CA GLY A 180 11.51 -3.37 6.74
C GLY A 180 12.20 -4.08 7.91
#